data_AF-A0A4P6P919-F1
#
_entry.id   AF-A0A4P6P919-F1
#
_cell.length_a   1.000
_cell.length_b   1.000
_cell.length_c   1.000
_cell.angle_alpha   90.00
_cell.angle_beta   90.00
_cell.angle_gamma   90.00
#
_symmetry.space_group_name_H-M   'P 1'
#
loop_
_entity.id
_entity.type
_entity.pdbx_description
1 polymer ?
#
loop_
_entity_poly.entity_id
_entity_poly.type
_entity_poly.pdbx_seq_one_letter_code
_entity_poly.pdbx_strand_id
1 'polypeptide(L)'
;MGKGISKTIEPIGGIGANQIVGDLDAAGLRFGIVVARFNDQLTDELARSAYRCLVQNGAKQETIDLVRVPGAYEVPVIAEKLAASKRYDALIVLGVVVEGETQHAQMIIDTTGQTLLDIACRYQLPVINEIVGVRTWAQAEARCLGGENTRGWYAAEAAIETARVNRKLG
;
A
#
# COMPACT_ATOMS: atom_id res chain seq x y z
N MET A 1 4.67 20.98 2.60
CA MET A 1 5.38 19.87 1.94
C MET A 1 4.37 18.77 1.67
N GLY A 2 4.15 18.41 0.41
CA GLY A 2 3.24 17.32 0.04
C GLY A 2 3.72 15.99 0.60
N LYS A 3 2.79 15.15 1.07
CA LYS A 3 3.07 13.82 1.63
C LYS A 3 3.03 12.75 0.54
N GLY A 4 3.80 12.90 -0.54
CA GLY A 4 3.77 12.03 -1.72
C GLY A 4 5.16 11.65 -2.22
N ILE A 5 5.23 10.62 -3.07
CA ILE A 5 6.46 10.26 -3.80
C ILE A 5 6.71 11.34 -4.87
N SER A 6 7.98 11.63 -5.17
CA SER A 6 8.29 12.56 -6.26
C SER A 6 7.81 11.97 -7.59
N LYS A 7 6.96 12.70 -8.33
CA LYS A 7 6.51 12.26 -9.67
C LYS A 7 7.64 12.26 -10.70
N THR A 8 8.71 13.02 -10.45
CA THR A 8 9.94 12.99 -11.23
C THR A 8 10.98 12.18 -10.47
N ILE A 9 11.44 11.08 -11.07
CA ILE A 9 12.42 10.20 -10.44
C ILE A 9 13.75 10.39 -11.17
N GLU A 10 14.59 11.26 -10.61
CA GLU A 10 15.95 11.48 -11.09
C GLU A 10 16.91 10.48 -10.44
N PRO A 11 17.85 9.88 -11.20
CA PRO A 11 18.94 9.12 -10.62
C PRO A 11 19.74 9.97 -9.63
N ILE A 12 20.34 9.31 -8.63
CA ILE A 12 21.19 9.97 -7.65
C ILE A 12 22.45 10.47 -8.37
N GLY A 13 22.60 11.79 -8.47
CA GLY A 13 23.74 12.44 -9.11
C GLY A 13 25.08 12.12 -8.44
N GLY A 14 26.15 12.04 -9.23
CA GLY A 14 27.50 11.77 -8.73
C GLY A 14 27.78 10.31 -8.38
N ILE A 15 26.83 9.39 -8.61
CA ILE A 15 27.00 7.95 -8.39
C ILE A 15 27.29 7.25 -9.72
N GLY A 16 28.46 6.59 -9.82
CA GLY A 16 28.88 5.82 -11.01
C GLY A 16 28.36 4.38 -11.06
N ALA A 17 27.48 3.98 -10.14
CA ALA A 17 26.84 2.67 -10.14
C ALA A 17 25.69 2.60 -11.17
N ASN A 18 25.38 1.40 -11.66
CA ASN A 18 24.14 1.17 -12.40
C ASN A 18 22.94 1.38 -11.46
N GLN A 19 22.09 2.35 -11.76
CA GLN A 19 20.91 2.69 -10.95
C GLN A 19 19.65 2.15 -11.63
N ILE A 20 18.99 1.21 -10.99
CA ILE A 20 17.72 0.64 -11.46
C ILE A 20 16.60 1.33 -10.68
N VAL A 21 15.74 2.02 -11.42
CA VAL A 21 14.70 2.87 -10.85
C VAL A 21 13.35 2.53 -11.47
N GLY A 22 12.30 2.52 -10.65
CA GLY A 22 10.92 2.31 -11.10
C GLY A 22 10.39 3.55 -11.82
N ASP A 23 9.30 3.38 -12.55
CA ASP A 23 8.50 4.48 -13.09
C ASP A 23 7.07 4.34 -12.55
N LEU A 24 6.24 5.37 -12.74
CA LEU A 24 4.84 5.36 -12.32
C LEU A 24 3.90 4.82 -13.41
N ASP A 25 4.37 3.94 -14.31
CA ASP A 25 3.48 3.29 -15.28
C ASP A 25 2.88 2.02 -14.66
N ALA A 26 1.55 1.96 -14.53
CA ALA A 26 0.83 0.80 -14.02
C ALA A 26 0.30 -0.12 -15.13
N ALA A 27 0.55 0.20 -16.39
CA ALA A 27 0.06 -0.60 -17.53
C ALA A 27 0.64 -2.02 -17.51
N GLY A 28 -0.26 -3.01 -17.61
CA GLY A 28 0.12 -4.43 -17.61
C GLY A 28 0.56 -4.96 -16.25
N LEU A 29 0.40 -4.20 -15.16
CA LEU A 29 0.55 -4.68 -13.78
C LEU A 29 -0.79 -5.17 -13.22
N ARG A 30 -0.75 -6.18 -12.34
CA ARG A 30 -1.89 -6.66 -11.56
C ARG A 30 -1.71 -6.36 -10.08
N PHE A 31 -2.73 -5.78 -9.46
CA PHE A 31 -2.71 -5.34 -8.06
C PHE A 31 -3.78 -6.07 -7.24
N GLY A 32 -3.43 -6.40 -6.00
CA GLY A 32 -4.38 -6.82 -4.98
C GLY A 32 -4.47 -5.76 -3.89
N ILE A 33 -5.69 -5.27 -3.61
CA ILE A 33 -5.94 -4.32 -2.53
C ILE A 33 -6.70 -5.04 -1.43
N VAL A 34 -6.17 -5.08 -0.20
CA VAL A 34 -6.87 -5.61 0.98
C VAL A 34 -7.21 -4.45 1.91
N VAL A 35 -8.49 -4.29 2.25
CA VAL A 35 -8.98 -3.15 3.03
C VAL A 35 -9.72 -3.62 4.27
N ALA A 36 -9.28 -3.17 5.44
CA ALA A 36 -10.03 -3.35 6.68
C ALA A 36 -11.30 -2.49 6.69
N ARG A 37 -12.42 -3.07 7.12
CA ARG A 37 -13.71 -2.37 7.26
C ARG A 37 -13.84 -1.57 8.54
N PHE A 38 -13.10 -1.92 9.59
CA PHE A 38 -13.07 -1.13 10.81
C PHE A 38 -12.54 0.28 10.49
N ASN A 39 -13.25 1.32 10.93
CA ASN A 39 -13.05 2.73 10.53
C ASN A 39 -13.32 3.01 9.03
N ASP A 40 -14.39 2.43 8.47
CA ASP A 40 -14.75 2.49 7.05
C ASP A 40 -14.82 3.91 6.44
N GLN A 41 -15.25 4.91 7.20
CA GLN A 41 -15.26 6.30 6.74
C GLN A 41 -13.87 6.77 6.27
N LEU A 42 -12.80 6.26 6.87
CA LEU A 42 -11.42 6.58 6.51
C LEU A 42 -10.80 5.52 5.58
N THR A 43 -11.02 4.23 5.87
CA THR A 43 -10.41 3.15 5.06
C THR A 43 -11.00 3.05 3.67
N ASP A 44 -12.29 3.37 3.48
CA ASP A 44 -12.90 3.41 2.16
C ASP A 44 -12.34 4.59 1.32
N GLU A 45 -11.97 5.72 1.95
CA GLU A 45 -11.27 6.81 1.26
C GLU A 45 -9.84 6.43 0.87
N LEU A 46 -9.11 5.75 1.75
CA LEU A 46 -7.79 5.18 1.39
C LEU A 46 -7.91 4.27 0.17
N ALA A 47 -8.90 3.37 0.15
CA ALA A 47 -9.13 2.43 -0.94
C ALA A 47 -9.52 3.13 -2.24
N ARG A 48 -10.46 4.08 -2.18
CA ARG A 48 -10.84 4.90 -3.34
C ARG A 48 -9.64 5.66 -3.89
N SER A 49 -8.81 6.23 -3.02
CA SER A 49 -7.65 6.99 -3.45
C SER A 49 -6.57 6.13 -4.09
N ALA A 50 -6.26 4.97 -3.49
CA ALA A 50 -5.33 4.00 -4.07
C ALA A 50 -5.81 3.54 -5.45
N TYR A 51 -7.09 3.14 -5.57
CA TYR A 51 -7.69 2.73 -6.83
C TYR A 51 -7.61 3.83 -7.91
N ARG A 52 -7.97 5.08 -7.56
CA ARG A 52 -7.87 6.21 -8.50
C ARG A 52 -6.44 6.41 -8.99
N CYS A 53 -5.46 6.38 -8.09
CA CYS A 53 -4.05 6.51 -8.43
C CYS A 53 -3.61 5.41 -9.42
N LEU A 54 -3.93 4.14 -9.14
CA LEU A 54 -3.59 3.01 -10.03
C LEU A 54 -4.17 3.22 -11.44
N VAL A 55 -5.45 3.55 -11.54
CA VAL A 55 -6.14 3.74 -12.82
C VAL A 55 -5.58 4.95 -13.58
N GLN A 56 -5.33 6.07 -12.88
CA GLN A 56 -4.73 7.26 -13.50
C GLN A 56 -3.32 7.00 -14.05
N ASN A 57 -2.60 6.06 -13.46
CA ASN A 57 -1.28 5.64 -13.89
C ASN A 57 -1.31 4.47 -14.89
N GLY A 58 -2.49 4.10 -15.44
CA GLY A 58 -2.61 3.16 -16.55
C GLY A 58 -2.98 1.71 -16.18
N ALA A 59 -3.27 1.42 -14.91
CA ALA A 59 -3.83 0.13 -14.54
C ALA A 59 -5.23 -0.05 -15.13
N LYS A 60 -5.54 -1.25 -15.63
CA LYS A 60 -6.89 -1.58 -16.08
C LYS A 60 -7.73 -2.07 -14.89
N GLN A 61 -9.03 -1.79 -14.90
CA GLN A 61 -9.90 -2.15 -13.78
C GLN A 61 -9.90 -3.66 -13.52
N GLU A 62 -9.86 -4.48 -14.57
CA GLU A 62 -9.80 -5.94 -14.50
C GLU A 62 -8.48 -6.52 -13.96
N THR A 63 -7.44 -5.69 -13.83
CA THR A 63 -6.16 -6.06 -13.20
C THR A 63 -6.07 -5.62 -11.74
N ILE A 64 -7.15 -5.09 -11.16
CA ILE A 64 -7.21 -4.69 -9.75
C ILE A 64 -8.26 -5.54 -9.04
N ASP A 65 -7.82 -6.38 -8.10
CA ASP A 65 -8.73 -7.12 -7.21
C ASP A 65 -8.80 -6.37 -5.86
N LEU A 66 -9.99 -6.00 -5.39
CA LEU A 66 -10.20 -5.37 -4.07
C LEU A 66 -10.95 -6.31 -3.13
N VAL A 67 -10.34 -6.64 -1.99
CA VAL A 67 -10.86 -7.55 -0.98
C VAL A 67 -11.09 -6.80 0.33
N ARG A 68 -12.26 -6.94 0.92
CA ARG A 68 -12.59 -6.31 2.22
C ARG A 68 -12.55 -7.35 3.35
N VAL A 69 -11.94 -6.99 4.47
CA VAL A 69 -11.86 -7.82 5.70
C VAL A 69 -12.42 -7.07 6.90
N PRO A 70 -12.80 -7.74 8.00
CA PRO A 70 -13.40 -7.08 9.17
C PRO A 70 -12.50 -6.01 9.78
N GLY A 71 -11.28 -6.35 10.20
CA GLY A 71 -10.33 -5.42 10.81
C GLY A 71 -8.92 -5.53 10.23
N ALA A 72 -8.02 -4.67 10.74
CA ALA A 72 -6.61 -4.66 10.33
C ALA A 72 -5.90 -5.99 10.68
N TYR A 73 -6.37 -6.70 11.71
CA TYR A 73 -5.77 -7.96 12.15
C TYR A 73 -5.97 -9.12 11.14
N GLU A 74 -7.07 -9.10 10.38
CA GLU A 74 -7.34 -10.11 9.33
C GLU A 74 -6.65 -9.79 7.99
N VAL A 75 -6.06 -8.60 7.85
CA VAL A 75 -5.38 -8.20 6.60
C VAL A 75 -4.25 -9.16 6.20
N PRO A 76 -3.33 -9.57 7.11
CA PRO A 76 -2.20 -10.42 6.73
C PRO A 76 -2.62 -11.79 6.21
N VAL A 77 -3.67 -12.42 6.75
CA VAL A 77 -4.11 -13.75 6.27
C VAL A 77 -4.65 -13.70 4.83
N ILE A 78 -5.30 -12.60 4.46
CA ILE A 78 -5.73 -12.39 3.07
C ILE A 78 -4.54 -12.00 2.19
N ALA A 79 -3.64 -11.14 2.66
CA ALA A 79 -2.43 -10.78 1.92
C ALA A 79 -1.57 -12.01 1.59
N GLU A 80 -1.37 -12.92 2.56
CA GLU A 80 -0.70 -14.22 2.36
C GLU A 80 -1.38 -15.03 1.25
N LYS A 81 -2.70 -15.17 1.28
CA LYS A 81 -3.46 -15.93 0.28
C LYS A 81 -3.33 -15.32 -1.13
N LEU A 82 -3.35 -13.98 -1.22
CA LEU A 82 -3.17 -13.28 -2.49
C LEU A 82 -1.73 -13.45 -3.00
N ALA A 83 -0.73 -13.30 -2.14
CA ALA A 83 0.68 -13.47 -2.48
C ALA A 83 0.98 -14.91 -2.96
N ALA A 84 0.47 -15.91 -2.25
CA ALA A 84 0.60 -17.33 -2.60
C ALA A 84 0.00 -17.67 -3.98
N SER A 85 -0.97 -16.90 -4.48
CA SER A 85 -1.53 -17.11 -5.81
C SER A 85 -0.56 -16.77 -6.95
N LYS A 86 0.50 -15.98 -6.68
CA LYS A 86 1.50 -15.51 -7.66
C LYS A 86 0.91 -14.77 -8.86
N ARG A 87 -0.31 -14.22 -8.73
CA ARG A 87 -1.01 -13.51 -9.82
C ARG A 87 -0.76 -12.02 -9.84
N TYR A 88 -0.19 -11.46 -8.77
CA TYR A 88 -0.06 -10.02 -8.55
C TYR A 88 1.38 -9.57 -8.70
N ASP A 89 1.57 -8.34 -9.18
CA ASP A 89 2.85 -7.65 -9.21
C ASP A 89 3.12 -6.85 -7.93
N ALA A 90 2.05 -6.43 -7.24
CA ALA A 90 2.12 -5.83 -5.91
C ALA A 90 0.79 -5.99 -5.16
N LEU A 91 0.88 -5.99 -3.83
CA LEU A 91 -0.26 -5.88 -2.93
C LEU A 91 -0.25 -4.52 -2.22
N ILE A 92 -1.43 -3.97 -1.98
CA ILE A 92 -1.66 -2.78 -1.16
C ILE A 92 -2.56 -3.19 -0.01
N VAL A 93 -2.14 -2.93 1.21
CA VAL A 93 -2.95 -3.25 2.39
C VAL A 93 -3.29 -2.00 3.18
N LEU A 94 -4.57 -1.81 3.46
CA LEU A 94 -5.14 -0.57 3.97
C LEU A 94 -5.92 -0.82 5.26
N GLY A 95 -5.69 0.04 6.24
CA GLY A 95 -6.42 0.03 7.51
C GLY A 95 -6.19 1.33 8.28
N VAL A 96 -6.99 1.55 9.31
CA VAL A 96 -6.77 2.66 10.25
C VAL A 96 -6.92 2.13 11.66
N VAL A 97 -5.89 2.31 12.48
CA VAL A 97 -5.87 1.90 13.88
C VAL A 97 -5.56 3.14 14.72
N VAL A 98 -6.52 3.56 15.52
CA VAL A 98 -6.39 4.71 16.44
C VAL A 98 -6.14 4.17 17.84
N GLU A 99 -5.14 4.70 18.55
CA GLU A 99 -4.87 4.33 19.95
C GLU A 99 -6.12 4.55 20.81
N GLY A 100 -6.38 3.57 21.69
CA GLY A 100 -7.43 3.62 22.72
C GLY A 100 -6.82 3.53 24.11
N GLU A 101 -7.62 3.10 25.09
CA GLU A 101 -7.20 3.03 26.50
C GLU A 101 -6.24 1.87 26.81
N THR A 102 -6.17 0.88 25.93
CA THR A 102 -5.36 -0.34 26.12
C THR A 102 -4.28 -0.46 25.05
N GLN A 103 -3.33 -1.37 25.28
CA GLN A 103 -2.23 -1.67 24.35
C GLN A 103 -2.70 -2.39 23.06
N HIS A 104 -4.01 -2.60 22.88
CA HIS A 104 -4.56 -3.37 21.76
C HIS A 104 -4.19 -2.79 20.39
N ALA A 105 -4.23 -1.46 20.23
CA ALA A 105 -3.86 -0.79 18.99
C ALA A 105 -2.40 -1.06 18.60
N GLN A 106 -1.48 -0.93 19.57
CA GLN A 106 -0.06 -1.18 19.36
C GLN A 106 0.21 -2.64 18.98
N MET A 107 -0.43 -3.59 19.68
CA MET A 107 -0.33 -5.02 19.36
C MET A 107 -0.78 -5.32 17.91
N ILE A 108 -1.89 -4.72 17.46
CA ILE A 108 -2.35 -4.88 16.07
C ILE A 108 -1.31 -4.33 15.10
N ILE A 109 -0.83 -3.10 15.31
CA ILE A 109 0.12 -2.43 14.40
C ILE A 109 1.42 -3.24 14.28
N ASP A 110 2.00 -3.67 15.40
CA ASP A 110 3.28 -4.37 15.41
C ASP A 110 3.16 -5.77 14.79
N THR A 111 2.14 -6.52 15.18
CA THR A 111 1.93 -7.90 14.70
C THR A 111 1.62 -7.91 13.21
N THR A 112 0.74 -7.02 12.75
CA THR A 112 0.38 -6.95 11.32
C THR A 112 1.56 -6.43 10.50
N GLY A 113 2.27 -5.41 10.97
CA GLY A 113 3.45 -4.86 10.32
C GLY A 113 4.54 -5.91 10.09
N GLN A 114 4.90 -6.68 11.14
CA GLN A 114 5.89 -7.75 11.01
C GLN A 114 5.42 -8.84 10.03
N THR A 115 4.19 -9.30 10.16
CA THR A 115 3.65 -10.39 9.33
C THR A 115 3.61 -9.98 7.85
N LEU A 116 3.24 -8.73 7.55
CA LEU A 116 3.20 -8.23 6.17
C LEU A 116 4.59 -8.12 5.54
N LEU A 117 5.61 -7.73 6.32
CA LEU A 117 7.00 -7.75 5.88
C LEU A 117 7.47 -9.19 5.59
N ASP A 118 7.14 -10.14 6.48
CA ASP A 118 7.47 -11.55 6.28
C ASP A 118 6.82 -12.11 5.01
N ILE A 119 5.55 -11.75 4.74
CA ILE A 119 4.85 -12.09 3.50
C ILE A 119 5.60 -11.53 2.29
N ALA A 120 5.94 -10.23 2.31
CA ALA A 120 6.63 -9.58 1.20
C ALA A 120 7.95 -10.26 0.86
N CYS A 121 8.77 -10.55 1.86
CA CYS A 121 10.05 -11.22 1.69
C CYS A 121 9.89 -12.68 1.24
N ARG A 122 8.96 -13.43 1.84
CA ARG A 122 8.72 -14.85 1.51
C ARG A 122 8.29 -15.05 0.07
N TYR A 123 7.40 -14.20 -0.42
CA TYR A 123 6.84 -14.31 -1.77
C TYR A 123 7.56 -13.45 -2.81
N GLN A 124 8.58 -12.68 -2.39
CA GLN A 124 9.30 -11.72 -3.25
C GLN A 124 8.33 -10.79 -4.00
N LEU A 125 7.29 -10.37 -3.28
CA LEU A 125 6.17 -9.59 -3.79
C LEU A 125 6.10 -8.29 -2.99
N PRO A 126 6.11 -7.11 -3.62
CA PRO A 126 5.88 -5.86 -2.92
C PRO A 126 4.53 -5.89 -2.19
N VAL A 127 4.55 -5.74 -0.86
CA VAL A 127 3.34 -5.57 -0.03
C VAL A 127 3.43 -4.21 0.64
N ILE A 128 2.68 -3.25 0.10
CA ILE A 128 2.68 -1.88 0.60
C ILE A 128 1.74 -1.76 1.80
N ASN A 129 2.32 -1.56 2.98
CA ASN A 129 1.58 -1.48 4.23
C ASN A 129 1.16 -0.04 4.57
N GLU A 130 -0.12 0.25 4.41
CA GLU A 130 -0.76 1.48 4.86
C GLU A 130 -1.91 1.19 5.83
N ILE A 131 -1.64 0.30 6.80
CA ILE A 131 -2.40 0.27 8.06
C ILE A 131 -1.93 1.48 8.88
N VAL A 132 -2.70 2.55 8.83
CA VAL A 132 -2.38 3.85 9.45
C VAL A 132 -2.58 3.76 10.95
N GLY A 133 -1.48 3.56 11.68
CA GLY A 133 -1.41 3.67 13.14
C GLY A 133 -1.25 5.11 13.60
N VAL A 134 -2.17 5.61 14.43
CA VAL A 134 -2.18 7.00 14.92
C VAL A 134 -2.69 7.10 16.35
N ARG A 135 -2.39 8.22 17.01
CA ARG A 135 -2.84 8.48 18.39
C ARG A 135 -4.15 9.24 18.49
N THR A 136 -4.53 9.95 17.43
CA THR A 136 -5.72 10.81 17.44
C THR A 136 -6.49 10.71 16.13
N TRP A 137 -7.79 10.98 16.19
CA TRP A 137 -8.65 11.06 15.00
C TRP A 137 -8.20 12.15 14.01
N ALA A 138 -7.76 13.30 14.50
CA ALA A 138 -7.22 14.36 13.63
C ALA A 138 -5.97 13.90 12.84
N GLN A 139 -5.12 13.07 13.44
CA GLN A 139 -4.02 12.44 12.72
C GLN A 139 -4.53 11.44 11.68
N ALA A 140 -5.56 10.65 12.00
CA ALA A 140 -6.17 9.70 11.08
C ALA A 140 -6.72 10.42 9.83
N GLU A 141 -7.51 11.46 10.03
CA GLU A 141 -8.08 12.30 8.96
C GLU A 141 -7.00 12.93 8.10
N ALA A 142 -5.96 13.51 8.71
CA ALA A 142 -4.85 14.13 8.00
C ALA A 142 -3.97 13.15 7.19
N ARG A 143 -4.23 11.85 7.30
CA ARG A 143 -3.56 10.78 6.54
C ARG A 143 -4.50 10.09 5.55
N CYS A 144 -5.80 10.04 5.84
CA CYS A 144 -6.77 9.31 5.02
C CYS A 144 -7.59 10.21 4.09
N LEU A 145 -7.68 11.50 4.40
CA LEU A 145 -8.42 12.49 3.62
C LEU A 145 -7.46 13.44 2.90
N GLY A 146 -7.86 13.96 1.73
CA GLY A 146 -7.06 14.92 0.95
C GLY A 146 -6.66 14.50 -0.46
N GLY A 147 -7.44 13.63 -1.11
CA GLY A 147 -7.23 13.27 -2.52
C GLY A 147 -5.87 12.61 -2.77
N GLU A 148 -5.04 13.23 -3.62
CA GLU A 148 -3.70 12.73 -3.95
C GLU A 148 -2.72 12.76 -2.76
N ASN A 149 -3.06 13.43 -1.65
CA ASN A 149 -2.18 13.53 -0.47
C ASN A 149 -2.47 12.46 0.60
N THR A 150 -3.37 11.53 0.32
CA THR A 150 -3.73 10.43 1.24
C THR A 150 -2.66 9.34 1.26
N ARG A 151 -2.61 8.57 2.34
CA ARG A 151 -1.78 7.36 2.41
C ARG A 151 -2.19 6.31 1.39
N GLY A 152 -3.47 6.24 1.01
CA GLY A 152 -3.93 5.35 -0.06
C GLY A 152 -3.32 5.71 -1.42
N TRP A 153 -3.24 7.00 -1.76
CA TRP A 153 -2.58 7.46 -2.97
C TRP A 153 -1.10 7.11 -2.97
N TYR A 154 -0.39 7.45 -1.89
CA TYR A 154 1.01 7.07 -1.69
C TYR A 154 1.22 5.55 -1.82
N ALA A 155 0.30 4.74 -1.28
CA ALA A 155 0.38 3.29 -1.36
C ALA A 155 0.42 2.78 -2.80
N ALA A 156 -0.41 3.39 -3.66
CA ALA A 156 -0.49 3.03 -5.07
C ALA A 156 0.75 3.48 -5.84
N GLU A 157 1.26 4.70 -5.63
CA GLU A 157 2.52 5.14 -6.23
C GLU A 157 3.68 4.20 -5.84
N ALA A 158 3.80 3.88 -4.55
CA ALA A 158 4.81 2.98 -4.05
C ALA A 158 4.67 1.56 -4.62
N ALA A 159 3.43 1.06 -4.77
CA ALA A 159 3.17 -0.25 -5.34
C ALA A 159 3.59 -0.33 -6.80
N ILE A 160 3.25 0.68 -7.61
CA ILE A 160 3.61 0.75 -9.02
C ILE A 160 5.13 0.80 -9.17
N GLU A 161 5.77 1.75 -8.50
CA GLU A 161 7.21 1.97 -8.65
C GLU A 161 8.01 0.75 -8.19
N THR A 162 7.65 0.16 -7.05
CA THR A 162 8.33 -1.03 -6.52
C THR A 162 8.10 -2.25 -7.41
N ALA A 163 6.88 -2.43 -7.96
CA ALA A 163 6.63 -3.49 -8.92
C ALA A 163 7.47 -3.35 -10.20
N ARG A 164 7.68 -2.10 -10.66
CA ARG A 164 8.55 -1.80 -11.81
C ARG A 164 10.01 -2.10 -11.51
N VAL A 165 10.50 -1.73 -10.32
CA VAL A 165 11.84 -2.13 -9.88
C VAL A 165 11.96 -3.65 -9.84
N ASN A 166 10.97 -4.35 -9.26
CA ASN A 166 10.96 -5.80 -9.14
C ASN A 166 11.09 -6.47 -10.52
N ARG A 167 10.25 -6.09 -11.50
CA ARG A 167 10.31 -6.60 -12.88
C ARG A 167 11.62 -6.28 -13.61
N LYS A 168 12.29 -5.17 -13.29
CA LYS A 168 13.59 -4.80 -13.86
C LYS A 168 14.73 -5.67 -13.29
N LEU A 169 14.53 -6.27 -12.12
CA LEU A 169 15.52 -7.12 -11.44
C LEU A 169 15.36 -8.62 -11.73
N GLY A 170 14.17 -9.07 -12.16
CA GLY A 170 13.87 -10.46 -12.52
C GLY A 170 12.41 -10.82 -12.25
#